data_AF-A0A9X9F2E6-F1
#
_entry.id   AF-A0A9X9F2E6-F1
#
_cell.length_a   1.000
_cell.length_b   1.000
_cell.length_c   1.000
_cell.angle_alpha   90.00
_cell.angle_beta   90.00
_cell.angle_gamma   90.00
#
_symmetry.space_group_name_H-M   'P 1'
#
loop_
_entity.id
_entity.type
_entity.pdbx_description
1 polymer ?
#
loop_
_entity_poly.entity_id
_entity_poly.type
_entity_poly.pdbx_seq_one_letter_code
_entity_poly.pdbx_strand_id
1 'polypeptide(L)'
;EELEKFNDQLGIEKNSFEQMSEEQLIESLLKKFTLNENSCQQNFEDPMMNKLKVMIANRYAYLKYNCKQKIKADIFLFNASINDIHPLVDYNRWNEYTSGEVYALQVPGSHLSMLEKPHIHELVKSIKMNFKQMLLLAHVNK
;
A
#
# COMPACT_ATOMS: atom_id res chain seq x y z
N GLU A 1 -6.15 1.83 14.33
CA GLU A 1 -5.50 0.52 14.12
C GLU A 1 -4.32 0.54 13.16
N GLU A 2 -4.46 0.57 11.83
CA GLU A 2 -3.28 0.57 10.92
C GLU A 2 -2.41 1.84 11.05
N LEU A 3 -3.08 2.98 11.32
CA LEU A 3 -2.44 4.26 11.65
C LEU A 3 -1.60 4.19 12.93
N GLU A 4 -2.05 3.48 13.97
CA GLU A 4 -1.28 3.33 15.20
C GLU A 4 -0.06 2.47 14.99
N LYS A 5 -0.20 1.30 14.34
CA LYS A 5 0.91 0.36 14.21
C LYS A 5 2.10 0.90 13.40
N PHE A 6 1.85 1.66 12.33
CA PHE A 6 2.93 2.29 11.56
C PHE A 6 3.56 3.48 12.30
N ASN A 7 2.73 4.26 13.00
CA ASN A 7 3.18 5.36 13.83
C ASN A 7 4.03 4.84 15.00
N ASP A 8 3.67 3.70 15.58
CA ASP A 8 4.44 3.00 16.61
C ASP A 8 5.76 2.45 16.05
N GLN A 9 5.76 1.89 14.83
CA GLN A 9 6.99 1.42 14.16
C GLN A 9 7.99 2.55 13.86
N LEU A 10 7.50 3.77 13.62
CA LEU A 10 8.32 4.96 13.48
C LEU A 10 8.43 5.76 14.80
N GLY A 11 7.78 5.30 15.87
CA GLY A 11 7.58 5.96 17.17
C GLY A 11 6.91 7.34 17.15
N ILE A 12 6.31 7.78 16.04
CA ILE A 12 5.82 9.16 15.87
C ILE A 12 4.38 9.24 16.38
N GLU A 13 4.09 10.20 17.25
CA GLU A 13 2.74 10.37 17.80
C GLU A 13 1.70 10.69 16.72
N LYS A 14 0.55 10.00 16.82
CA LYS A 14 -0.53 10.00 15.83
C LYS A 14 -1.06 11.38 15.44
N ASN A 15 -1.05 12.32 16.39
CA ASN A 15 -1.56 13.68 16.20
C ASN A 15 -0.62 14.61 15.42
N SER A 16 0.64 14.20 15.18
CA SER A 16 1.61 15.05 14.48
C SER A 16 1.50 14.97 12.95
N PHE A 17 1.04 13.85 12.39
CA PHE A 17 1.04 13.65 10.93
C PHE A 17 -0.05 14.44 10.18
N GLU A 18 -1.22 14.60 10.78
CA GLU A 18 -2.37 15.18 10.08
C GLU A 18 -2.30 16.71 9.99
N GLN A 19 -1.52 17.34 10.88
CA GLN A 19 -1.42 18.79 11.06
C GLN A 19 -0.15 19.40 10.43
N MET A 20 0.80 18.58 9.99
CA MET A 20 2.07 19.04 9.41
C MET A 20 1.98 19.19 7.88
N SER A 21 2.71 20.17 7.33
CA SER A 21 2.98 20.22 5.90
C SER A 21 3.89 19.06 5.47
N GLU A 22 3.96 18.78 4.18
CA GLU A 22 4.83 17.73 3.63
C GLU A 22 6.29 17.97 4.03
N GLU A 23 6.78 19.21 3.97
CA GLU A 23 8.14 19.58 4.36
C GLU A 23 8.40 19.33 5.86
N GLN A 24 7.45 19.71 6.72
CA GLN A 24 7.55 19.51 8.17
C GLN A 24 7.55 18.03 8.55
N LEU A 25 6.78 17.21 7.81
CA LEU A 25 6.76 15.77 7.99
C LEU A 25 8.11 15.14 7.63
N ILE A 26 8.68 15.57 6.49
CA ILE A 26 9.98 15.10 6.01
C ILE A 26 11.07 15.43 7.03
N GLU A 27 11.13 16.68 7.50
CA GLU A 27 12.11 17.10 8.50
C GLU A 27 11.97 16.34 9.83
N SER A 28 10.74 16.14 10.31
CA SER A 28 10.47 15.39 11.54
C SER A 28 10.93 13.93 11.45
N LEU A 29 10.62 13.27 10.33
CA LEU A 29 11.05 11.90 10.06
C LEU A 29 12.58 11.82 9.94
N LEU A 30 13.21 12.70 9.16
CA LEU A 30 14.67 12.76 9.01
C LEU A 30 15.38 12.97 10.34
N LYS A 31 14.91 13.91 11.16
CA LYS A 31 15.46 14.22 12.48
C LYS A 31 15.38 13.00 13.41
N LYS A 32 14.33 12.21 13.29
CA LYS A 32 14.16 11.01 14.11
C LYS A 32 15.06 9.85 13.68
N PHE A 33 15.21 9.64 12.37
CA PHE A 33 16.16 8.66 11.85
C PHE A 33 17.60 9.03 12.18
N THR A 34 17.96 10.32 12.21
CA THR A 34 19.28 10.78 12.67
C THR A 34 19.47 10.67 14.19
N LEU A 35 18.43 10.88 15.01
CA LEU A 35 18.53 10.83 16.47
C LEU A 35 18.57 9.42 17.06
N ASN A 36 18.07 8.40 16.35
CA ASN A 36 18.14 7.01 16.80
C ASN A 36 19.47 6.31 16.50
N GLU A 37 20.39 6.98 15.80
CA GLU A 37 21.71 6.45 15.48
C GLU A 37 22.80 7.21 16.25
N ASN A 38 23.21 6.66 17.39
CA ASN A 38 24.57 6.86 17.91
C ASN A 38 25.66 6.24 16.98
N SER A 39 25.34 5.96 15.71
CA SER A 39 26.19 5.24 14.76
C SER A 39 26.35 5.87 13.38
N CYS A 40 25.70 6.99 13.04
CA CYS A 40 25.80 7.53 11.69
C CYS A 40 26.19 9.01 11.65
N GLN A 41 27.48 9.26 11.84
CA GLN A 41 28.20 10.22 11.00
C GLN A 41 28.42 9.67 9.58
N GLN A 42 27.45 8.92 9.04
CA GLN A 42 27.48 8.50 7.66
C GLN A 42 26.70 9.54 6.88
N ASN A 43 27.37 10.20 5.95
CA ASN A 43 26.68 10.89 4.86
C ASN A 43 25.75 9.86 4.25
N PHE A 44 24.45 9.93 4.54
CA PHE A 44 23.46 9.06 3.91
C PHE A 44 23.70 9.19 2.41
N GLU A 45 24.21 8.13 1.79
CA GLU A 45 24.40 8.12 0.36
C GLU A 45 23.05 8.49 -0.28
N ASP A 46 23.08 9.36 -1.29
CA ASP A 46 21.92 9.89 -2.03
C ASP A 46 20.79 8.85 -2.27
N PRO A 47 21.07 7.55 -2.54
CA PRO A 47 20.02 6.55 -2.72
C PRO A 47 19.12 6.30 -1.49
N MET A 48 19.66 6.29 -0.26
CA MET A 48 18.85 6.02 0.94
C MET A 48 17.94 7.21 1.26
N MET A 49 18.46 8.43 1.07
CA MET A 49 17.68 9.65 1.22
C MET A 49 16.54 9.73 0.21
N ASN A 50 16.78 9.34 -1.04
CA ASN A 50 15.74 9.32 -2.07
C ASN A 50 14.66 8.27 -1.75
N LYS A 51 15.03 7.09 -1.23
CA LYS A 51 14.07 6.09 -0.79
C LYS A 51 13.19 6.61 0.35
N LEU A 52 13.77 7.30 1.33
CA LEU A 52 13.02 7.89 2.44
C LEU A 52 12.06 8.99 1.97
N LYS A 53 12.50 9.89 1.08
CA LYS A 53 11.64 10.91 0.46
C LYS A 53 10.43 10.28 -0.25
N VAL A 54 10.64 9.22 -1.04
CA VAL A 54 9.55 8.52 -1.72
C VAL A 54 8.58 7.87 -0.72
N MET A 55 9.10 7.24 0.34
CA MET A 55 8.24 6.66 1.38
C MET A 55 7.37 7.72 2.05
N ILE A 56 7.93 8.89 2.32
CA ILE A 56 7.23 10.02 2.93
C ILE A 56 6.15 10.58 1.99
N ALA A 57 6.50 10.85 0.74
CA ALA A 57 5.57 11.34 -0.26
C ALA A 57 4.38 10.37 -0.46
N ASN A 58 4.67 9.07 -0.55
CA ASN A 58 3.63 8.04 -0.64
C ASN A 58 2.72 8.01 0.59
N ARG A 59 3.29 8.18 1.79
CA ARG A 59 2.51 8.25 3.03
C ARG A 59 1.62 9.49 3.07
N TYR A 60 2.15 10.65 2.69
CA TYR A 60 1.37 11.90 2.63
C TYR A 60 0.21 11.76 1.63
N ALA A 61 0.49 11.25 0.44
CA ALA A 61 -0.52 10.95 -0.56
C ALA A 61 -1.60 10.00 -0.01
N TYR A 62 -1.20 8.90 0.65
CA TYR A 62 -2.14 7.95 1.27
C TYR A 62 -3.06 8.62 2.29
N LEU A 63 -2.53 9.45 3.19
CA LEU A 63 -3.31 10.12 4.24
C LEU A 63 -4.27 11.18 3.70
N LYS A 64 -3.88 11.87 2.63
CA LYS A 64 -4.71 12.91 2.00
C LYS A 64 -5.60 12.36 0.88
N TYR A 65 -5.43 11.09 0.50
CA TYR A 65 -6.21 10.49 -0.57
C TYR A 65 -7.67 10.36 -0.14
N ASN A 66 -8.53 10.97 -0.93
CA ASN A 66 -9.97 10.80 -0.82
C ASN A 66 -10.54 10.53 -2.22
N CYS A 67 -11.14 9.35 -2.39
CA CYS A 67 -11.77 8.95 -3.64
C CYS A 67 -13.09 9.71 -3.81
N LYS A 68 -13.05 10.87 -4.47
CA LYS A 68 -14.23 11.75 -4.64
C LYS A 68 -15.28 11.21 -5.61
N GLN A 69 -14.90 10.28 -6.49
CA GLN A 69 -15.76 9.73 -7.52
C GLN A 69 -15.53 8.24 -7.63
N LYS A 70 -16.60 7.48 -7.87
CA LYS A 70 -16.50 6.05 -8.15
C LYS A 70 -15.71 5.82 -9.44
N ILE A 71 -14.83 4.83 -9.40
CA ILE A 71 -14.13 4.28 -10.55
C ILE A 71 -15.18 3.69 -11.50
N LYS A 72 -15.14 4.07 -12.78
CA LYS A 72 -16.05 3.55 -13.81
C LYS A 72 -15.46 2.32 -14.49
N ALA A 73 -15.05 1.34 -13.71
CA ALA A 73 -14.43 0.11 -14.21
C ALA A 73 -14.58 -1.03 -13.20
N ASP A 74 -14.65 -2.25 -13.70
CA ASP A 74 -14.56 -3.44 -12.86
C ASP A 74 -13.19 -3.49 -12.15
N ILE A 75 -13.17 -4.01 -10.92
CA ILE A 75 -11.96 -4.19 -10.13
C ILE A 75 -11.67 -5.67 -9.98
N PHE A 76 -10.45 -6.08 -10.30
CA PHE A 76 -9.94 -7.42 -10.00
C PHE A 76 -8.96 -7.34 -8.84
N LEU A 77 -9.32 -7.94 -7.71
CA LEU A 77 -8.53 -7.97 -6.48
C LEU A 77 -7.91 -9.35 -6.29
N PHE A 78 -6.58 -9.39 -6.17
CA PHE A 78 -5.87 -10.59 -5.75
C PHE A 78 -5.60 -10.48 -4.26
N ASN A 79 -6.43 -11.14 -3.46
CA ASN A 79 -6.37 -11.07 -2.01
C ASN A 79 -5.43 -12.13 -1.45
N ALA A 80 -4.55 -11.74 -0.55
CA ALA A 80 -3.79 -12.69 0.26
C ALA A 80 -4.73 -13.65 1.01
N SER A 81 -4.23 -14.85 1.31
CA SER A 81 -4.99 -15.90 2.03
C SER A 81 -4.50 -16.12 3.46
N ILE A 82 -3.37 -15.50 3.83
CA ILE A 82 -2.75 -15.63 5.15
C ILE A 82 -2.62 -14.24 5.77
N ASN A 83 -3.00 -14.12 7.05
CA ASN A 83 -2.76 -12.89 7.83
C ASN A 83 -1.26 -12.68 8.04
N ASP A 84 -0.82 -11.43 8.06
CA ASP A 84 0.49 -11.06 8.59
C ASP A 84 0.36 -9.89 9.59
N ILE A 85 1.29 -8.96 9.57
CA ILE A 85 1.20 -7.70 10.32
C ILE A 85 -0.04 -6.88 9.91
N HIS A 86 -0.53 -7.09 8.68
CA HIS A 86 -1.78 -6.57 8.14
C HIS A 86 -2.86 -7.67 8.18
N PRO A 87 -4.01 -7.41 8.79
CA PRO A 87 -5.12 -8.36 8.79
C PRO A 87 -5.70 -8.49 7.38
N LEU A 88 -6.27 -9.66 7.08
CA LEU A 88 -7.06 -9.85 5.88
C LEU A 88 -8.24 -8.87 5.86
N VAL A 89 -8.38 -8.16 4.75
CA VAL A 89 -9.43 -7.16 4.54
C VAL A 89 -10.59 -7.77 3.76
N ASP A 90 -11.81 -7.48 4.17
CA ASP A 90 -13.01 -7.80 3.39
C ASP A 90 -13.00 -7.06 2.05
N TYR A 91 -12.95 -7.81 0.95
CA TYR A 91 -12.91 -7.23 -0.39
C TYR A 91 -14.21 -6.49 -0.74
N ASN A 92 -15.33 -6.80 -0.10
CA ASN A 92 -16.61 -6.16 -0.41
C ASN A 92 -16.59 -4.65 -0.15
N ARG A 93 -15.67 -4.17 0.69
CA ARG A 93 -15.43 -2.74 0.92
C ARG A 93 -15.05 -1.98 -0.36
N TRP A 94 -14.49 -2.67 -1.36
CA TRP A 94 -14.13 -2.06 -2.63
C TRP A 94 -15.33 -1.68 -3.51
N ASN A 95 -16.51 -2.27 -3.27
CA ASN A 95 -17.75 -1.91 -3.98
C ASN A 95 -18.16 -0.44 -3.76
N GLU A 96 -17.72 0.16 -2.65
CA GLU A 96 -17.97 1.58 -2.38
C GLU A 96 -17.22 2.49 -3.37
N TYR A 97 -16.07 2.04 -3.89
CA TYR A 97 -15.18 2.85 -4.72
C TYR A 97 -15.36 2.65 -6.23
N THR A 98 -16.20 1.71 -6.66
CA THR A 98 -16.46 1.47 -8.09
C THR A 98 -17.95 1.49 -8.41
N SER A 99 -18.27 1.79 -9.68
CA SER A 99 -19.58 1.54 -10.28
C SER A 99 -19.62 0.29 -11.16
N GLY A 100 -18.49 -0.40 -11.32
CA GLY A 100 -18.40 -1.73 -11.93
C GLY A 100 -18.45 -2.84 -10.88
N GLU A 101 -18.16 -4.06 -11.32
CA GLU A 101 -18.14 -5.24 -10.47
C GLU A 101 -16.78 -5.44 -9.80
N VAL A 102 -16.78 -5.98 -8.59
CA VAL A 102 -15.55 -6.36 -7.87
C VAL A 102 -15.38 -7.88 -7.89
N TYR A 103 -14.34 -8.34 -8.57
CA TYR A 103 -13.94 -9.74 -8.65
C TYR A 103 -12.75 -9.99 -7.72
N ALA A 104 -12.95 -10.74 -6.64
CA ALA A 104 -11.89 -11.10 -5.72
C ALA A 104 -11.42 -12.54 -5.92
N LEU A 105 -10.10 -12.73 -6.01
CA LEU A 105 -9.42 -14.01 -6.16
C LEU A 105 -8.44 -14.16 -5.01
N GLN A 106 -8.61 -15.18 -4.17
CA GLN A 106 -7.63 -15.47 -3.15
C GLN A 106 -6.36 -16.07 -3.76
N VAL A 107 -5.21 -15.63 -3.28
CA VAL A 107 -3.89 -16.12 -3.68
C VAL A 107 -3.07 -16.55 -2.45
N PRO A 108 -2.21 -17.58 -2.57
CA PRO A 108 -1.38 -18.04 -1.48
C PRO A 108 -0.45 -16.95 -0.92
N GLY A 109 -0.13 -17.06 0.36
CA GLY A 109 0.76 -16.12 1.06
C GLY A 109 0.03 -14.97 1.75
N SER A 110 0.82 -14.09 2.35
CA SER A 110 0.37 -12.88 3.04
C SER A 110 0.62 -11.63 2.18
N HIS A 111 0.26 -10.44 2.67
CA HIS A 111 0.55 -9.19 1.96
C HIS A 111 2.04 -9.05 1.64
N LEU A 112 2.90 -9.47 2.59
CA LEU A 112 4.35 -9.43 2.44
C LEU A 112 4.93 -10.54 1.55
N SER A 113 4.33 -11.73 1.53
CA SER A 113 4.93 -12.91 0.87
C SER A 113 4.26 -13.36 -0.43
N MET A 114 3.07 -12.85 -0.77
CA MET A 114 2.34 -13.29 -1.97
C MET A 114 3.06 -13.00 -3.30
N LEU A 115 4.01 -12.06 -3.29
CA LEU A 115 4.86 -11.73 -4.44
C LEU A 115 6.19 -12.49 -4.47
N GLU A 116 6.45 -13.32 -3.47
CA GLU A 116 7.68 -14.10 -3.35
C GLU A 116 7.45 -15.56 -3.76
N LYS A 117 8.55 -16.31 -3.96
CA LYS A 117 8.44 -17.75 -4.21
C LYS A 117 8.05 -18.49 -2.92
N PRO A 118 7.20 -19.53 -3.00
CA PRO A 118 6.62 -20.10 -4.22
C PRO A 118 5.31 -19.41 -4.69
N HIS A 119 4.72 -18.54 -3.87
CA HIS A 119 3.38 -17.98 -4.03
C HIS A 119 3.17 -17.16 -5.33
N ILE A 120 4.21 -16.45 -5.78
CA ILE A 120 4.19 -15.68 -7.02
C ILE A 120 3.78 -16.53 -8.24
N HIS A 121 4.10 -17.83 -8.26
CA HIS A 121 3.72 -18.71 -9.36
C HIS A 121 2.21 -18.94 -9.42
N GLU A 122 1.55 -19.09 -8.28
CA GLU A 122 0.10 -19.23 -8.20
C GLU A 122 -0.60 -17.89 -8.50
N LEU A 123 -0.06 -16.75 -8.06
CA LEU A 123 -0.57 -15.43 -8.46
C LEU A 123 -0.54 -15.25 -9.98
N VAL A 124 0.61 -15.55 -10.62
CA VAL A 124 0.75 -15.44 -12.08
C VAL A 124 -0.22 -16.37 -12.81
N LYS A 125 -0.42 -17.59 -12.30
CA LYS A 125 -1.39 -18.54 -12.86
C LYS A 125 -2.81 -17.99 -12.76
N SER A 126 -3.21 -17.45 -11.61
CA SER A 126 -4.52 -16.81 -11.41
C SER A 126 -4.74 -15.63 -12.35
N ILE A 127 -3.74 -14.77 -12.54
CA ILE A 127 -3.80 -13.67 -13.52
C ILE A 127 -4.03 -14.24 -14.92
N LYS A 128 -3.24 -15.21 -15.36
CA LYS A 128 -3.35 -15.78 -16.71
C LYS A 128 -4.70 -16.44 -16.98
N MET A 129 -5.24 -17.18 -16.00
CA MET A 129 -6.54 -17.85 -16.15
C MET A 129 -7.69 -16.84 -16.29
N ASN A 130 -7.61 -15.72 -15.57
CA ASN A 130 -8.66 -14.69 -15.58
C ASN A 130 -8.43 -13.60 -16.63
N PHE A 131 -7.26 -13.53 -17.27
CA PHE A 131 -6.90 -12.47 -18.21
C PHE A 131 -7.87 -12.36 -19.39
N LYS A 132 -8.33 -13.50 -19.93
CA LYS A 132 -9.32 -13.50 -21.02
C LYS A 132 -10.67 -12.91 -20.57
N GLN A 133 -11.12 -13.23 -19.35
CA GLN A 133 -12.34 -12.67 -18.78
C GLN A 133 -12.19 -11.17 -18.50
N MET A 134 -11.06 -10.75 -17.93
CA MET A 134 -10.71 -9.33 -17.73
C MET A 134 -10.77 -8.55 -19.05
N LEU A 135 -10.20 -9.09 -20.13
CA LEU A 135 -10.24 -8.46 -21.45
C LEU A 135 -11.65 -8.39 -22.04
N LEU A 136 -12.44 -9.45 -21.92
CA LEU A 136 -13.81 -9.47 -22.44
C LEU A 136 -14.69 -8.41 -21.74
N LEU A 137 -14.62 -8.33 -20.42
CA LEU A 137 -15.40 -7.36 -19.64
C LEU A 137 -14.99 -5.91 -19.95
N ALA A 138 -13.70 -5.66 -20.20
CA ALA A 138 -13.21 -4.35 -20.61
C ALA A 138 -13.74 -3.87 -21.98
N HIS A 139 -14.18 -4.79 -22.85
CA HIS A 139 -14.71 -4.45 -24.18
C HIS A 139 -16.23 -4.33 -24.24
N VAL A 140 -16.96 -4.96 -23.31
CA VAL A 140 -18.44 -4.89 -23.24
C VAL A 140 -18.91 -3.58 -22.60
N ASN A 141 -18.12 -2.98 -21.70
CA ASN A 141 -18.45 -1.76 -20.97
C ASN A 141 -18.02 -0.45 -21.69
N LYS A 142 -17.87 -0.46 -23.02
CA LYS A 142 -17.54 0.73 -23.84
C LYS A 142 -18.77 1.34 -24.51
#